data_AF-A0A217EYW0-F1
#
_entry.id   AF-A0A217EYW0-F1
#
_cell.length_a   1.000
_cell.length_b   1.000
_cell.length_c   1.000
_cell.angle_alpha   90.00
_cell.angle_beta   90.00
_cell.angle_gamma   90.00
#
_symmetry.space_group_name_H-M   'P 1'
#
loop_
_entity.id
_entity.type
_entity.pdbx_description
1 polymer ?
#
loop_
_entity_poly.entity_id
_entity_poly.type
_entity_poly.pdbx_seq_one_letter_code
_entity_poly.pdbx_strand_id
1 'polypeptide(L)'
;MTARWFTDPAAKGPSAITPTFTPAELQAFEEILTFARDPANAEMELLLCVDAAGTCEYGRSTGRKGAPFTPEIDAAIAASCGVRQWHNHPSQDSLSHHDWLCAGLSDMVEVLALNDQGSIFVGRIVKWDDRLHGLLESLPRLAADLEMHVDGLAKDRGFAAIHLVAMASLTGHMLNTALANTMPVRYAYALQNADQRTIVAADALSIIADGIAFAEQAIQEWLDKHAPASDAEPL
;
A
#
# COMPACT_ATOMS: atom_id res chain seq x y z
N MET A 1 16.83 10.79 -4.86
CA MET A 1 15.47 11.36 -4.74
C MET A 1 15.16 11.64 -3.28
N THR A 2 14.55 12.79 -2.95
CA THR A 2 14.09 13.07 -1.58
C THR A 2 12.86 12.22 -1.27
N ALA A 3 13.01 11.25 -0.38
CA ALA A 3 11.95 10.41 0.14
C ALA A 3 11.03 11.25 1.05
N ARG A 4 10.28 12.21 0.47
CA ARG A 4 9.57 13.24 1.24
C ARG A 4 8.54 12.65 2.20
N TRP A 5 7.98 11.51 1.83
CA TRP A 5 7.04 10.74 2.63
C TRP A 5 7.71 9.85 3.68
N PHE A 6 9.02 9.59 3.55
CA PHE A 6 9.77 8.71 4.44
C PHE A 6 10.84 9.53 5.16
N THR A 7 10.46 10.04 6.34
CA THR A 7 11.25 11.02 7.11
C THR A 7 12.59 10.50 7.62
N ASP A 8 12.73 9.18 7.75
CA ASP A 8 14.00 8.52 8.08
C ASP A 8 14.36 7.47 7.02
N PRO A 9 15.40 7.68 6.19
CA PRO A 9 15.95 6.70 5.24
C PRO A 9 16.32 5.35 5.86
N ALA A 10 16.68 5.30 7.14
CA ALA A 10 17.10 4.09 7.86
C ALA A 10 15.98 3.40 8.64
N ALA A 11 14.81 4.03 8.81
CA ALA A 11 13.71 3.43 9.57
C ALA A 11 13.18 2.16 8.89
N LYS A 12 13.06 1.09 9.68
CA LYS A 12 12.37 -0.14 9.31
C LYS A 12 10.91 -0.03 9.75
N GLY A 13 9.98 -0.57 8.96
CA GLY A 13 8.56 -0.61 9.30
C GLY A 13 7.74 0.58 8.82
N PRO A 14 6.46 0.63 9.23
CA PRO A 14 5.50 1.62 8.73
C PRO A 14 5.78 3.01 9.33
N SER A 15 5.47 4.07 8.59
CA SER A 15 5.63 5.46 9.06
C SER A 15 4.32 6.24 8.97
N ALA A 16 3.80 6.69 10.12
CA ALA A 16 2.71 7.68 10.12
C ALA A 16 3.24 9.02 9.58
N ILE A 17 2.53 9.62 8.63
CA ILE A 17 2.94 10.87 7.96
C ILE A 17 1.92 11.98 8.16
N THR A 18 2.41 13.23 8.13
CA THR A 18 1.57 14.42 7.95
C THR A 18 1.79 14.93 6.53
N PRO A 19 0.82 14.73 5.61
CA PRO A 19 1.04 15.08 4.22
C PRO A 19 1.30 16.57 4.02
N THR A 20 2.39 16.87 3.34
CA THR A 20 2.71 18.23 2.88
C THR A 20 2.77 18.20 1.37
N PHE A 21 1.73 18.74 0.74
CA PHE A 21 1.59 18.77 -0.71
C PHE A 21 2.18 20.06 -1.29
N THR A 22 2.78 19.95 -2.47
CA THR A 22 2.90 21.13 -3.35
C THR A 22 1.51 21.55 -3.85
N PRO A 23 1.36 22.73 -4.48
CA PRO A 23 0.11 23.12 -5.12
C PRO A 23 -0.39 22.12 -6.18
N ALA A 24 0.52 21.56 -6.99
CA ALA A 24 0.14 20.59 -8.03
C ALA A 24 -0.31 19.25 -7.45
N GLU A 25 0.37 18.77 -6.40
CA GLU A 25 -0.04 17.55 -5.68
C GLU A 25 -1.35 17.74 -4.92
N LEU A 26 -1.60 18.92 -4.38
CA LEU A 26 -2.88 19.23 -3.75
C LEU A 26 -4.01 19.17 -4.78
N GLN A 27 -3.80 19.73 -5.97
CA GLN A 27 -4.76 19.63 -7.07
C GLN A 27 -5.00 18.18 -7.48
N ALA A 28 -3.93 17.38 -7.65
CA ALA A 28 -4.03 15.96 -7.96
C ALA A 28 -4.78 15.17 -6.87
N PHE A 29 -4.48 15.45 -5.59
CA PHE A 29 -5.18 14.86 -4.45
C PHE A 29 -6.68 15.17 -4.48
N GLU A 30 -7.05 16.44 -4.65
CA GLU A 30 -8.44 16.88 -4.70
C GLU A 30 -9.19 16.28 -5.90
N GLU A 31 -8.53 16.17 -7.05
CA GLU A 31 -9.08 15.54 -8.26
C GLU A 31 -9.40 14.06 -8.01
N ILE A 32 -8.42 13.28 -7.54
CA ILE A 32 -8.59 11.84 -7.27
C ILE A 32 -9.64 11.62 -6.17
N LEU A 33 -9.63 12.43 -5.11
CA LEU A 33 -10.61 12.31 -4.03
C LEU A 33 -12.03 12.65 -4.50
N THR A 34 -12.18 13.66 -5.37
CA THR A 34 -13.47 14.00 -5.97
C THR A 34 -13.95 12.85 -6.87
N PHE A 35 -13.05 12.28 -7.68
CA PHE A 35 -13.35 11.14 -8.55
C PHE A 35 -13.80 9.92 -7.73
N ALA A 36 -13.08 9.58 -6.66
CA ALA A 36 -13.37 8.43 -5.78
C ALA A 36 -14.72 8.55 -5.06
N ARG A 37 -15.16 9.77 -4.74
CA ARG A 37 -16.43 10.03 -4.05
C ARG A 37 -17.64 10.05 -4.97
N ASP A 38 -17.43 10.11 -6.29
CA ASP A 38 -18.53 10.05 -7.24
C ASP A 38 -19.08 8.61 -7.31
N PRO A 39 -20.37 8.38 -6.97
CA PRO A 39 -20.97 7.05 -7.06
C PRO A 39 -20.90 6.42 -8.46
N ALA A 40 -20.78 7.22 -9.53
CA ALA A 40 -20.60 6.72 -10.89
C ALA A 40 -19.24 6.01 -11.08
N ASN A 41 -18.27 6.28 -10.21
CA ASN A 41 -16.90 5.79 -10.26
C ASN A 41 -16.60 4.75 -9.17
N ALA A 42 -17.62 4.16 -8.54
CA ALA A 42 -17.45 3.25 -7.40
C ALA A 42 -16.54 2.03 -7.68
N GLU A 43 -16.40 1.60 -8.93
CA GLU A 43 -15.45 0.54 -9.36
C GLU A 43 -14.32 1.06 -10.25
N MET A 44 -14.21 2.38 -10.41
CA MET A 44 -13.27 3.03 -11.30
C MET A 44 -12.07 3.56 -10.54
N GLU A 45 -10.92 3.43 -11.16
CA GLU A 45 -9.66 3.99 -10.70
C GLU A 45 -9.25 5.12 -11.65
N LEU A 46 -8.82 6.23 -11.06
CA LEU A 46 -8.10 7.31 -11.71
C LEU A 46 -6.65 7.25 -11.27
N LEU A 47 -5.73 7.07 -12.21
CA LEU A 47 -4.29 7.12 -12.01
C LEU A 47 -3.72 8.41 -12.59
N LEU A 48 -2.94 9.12 -11.79
CA LEU A 48 -2.11 10.28 -12.18
C LEU A 48 -0.64 9.93 -11.94
N CYS A 49 0.23 10.23 -12.91
CA CYS A 49 1.67 10.09 -12.77
C CYS A 49 2.30 11.47 -12.62
N VAL A 50 2.96 11.72 -11.49
CA VAL A 50 3.56 13.02 -11.14
C VAL A 50 5.07 12.83 -10.97
N ASP A 51 5.86 13.86 -11.26
CA ASP A 51 7.29 13.84 -10.99
C ASP A 51 7.62 13.70 -9.49
N ALA A 52 8.85 13.29 -9.18
CA ALA A 52 9.34 13.21 -7.81
C ALA A 52 9.41 14.57 -7.09
N ALA A 53 9.35 15.70 -7.78
CA ALA A 53 9.28 17.01 -7.14
C ALA A 53 7.85 17.37 -6.72
N GLY A 54 6.84 16.64 -7.20
CA GLY A 54 5.45 16.99 -7.02
C GLY A 54 5.04 18.23 -7.84
N THR A 55 5.68 18.52 -8.97
CA THR A 55 5.50 19.77 -9.71
C THR A 55 4.89 19.61 -11.09
N CYS A 56 5.05 18.44 -11.71
CA CYS A 56 4.60 18.19 -13.08
C CYS A 56 3.88 16.85 -13.18
N GLU A 57 2.72 16.84 -13.83
CA GLU A 57 2.03 15.61 -14.23
C GLU A 57 2.58 15.14 -15.59
N TYR A 58 2.99 13.88 -15.66
CA TYR A 58 3.46 13.24 -16.89
C TYR A 58 2.34 12.58 -17.68
N GLY A 59 1.29 12.10 -17.01
CA GLY A 59 0.17 11.44 -17.67
C GLY A 59 -0.93 11.01 -16.69
N ARG A 60 -2.06 10.59 -17.27
CA ARG A 60 -3.24 10.16 -16.53
C ARG A 60 -4.06 9.13 -17.29
N SER A 61 -4.78 8.30 -16.56
CA SER A 61 -5.62 7.23 -17.12
C SER A 61 -6.75 6.86 -16.17
N THR A 62 -7.84 6.34 -16.73
CA THR A 62 -8.93 5.74 -15.95
C THR A 62 -9.19 4.31 -16.37
N GLY A 63 -9.57 3.46 -15.42
CA GLY A 63 -9.89 2.06 -15.69
C GLY A 63 -10.73 1.42 -14.61
N ARG A 64 -11.36 0.28 -14.91
CA ARG A 64 -12.22 -0.44 -13.96
C ARG A 64 -11.37 -1.39 -13.11
N LYS A 65 -11.37 -1.20 -11.79
CA LYS A 65 -10.56 -1.97 -10.81
C LYS A 65 -9.05 -1.92 -11.06
N GLY A 66 -8.59 -0.91 -11.78
CA GLY A 66 -7.19 -0.71 -12.17
C GLY A 66 -7.11 0.18 -13.40
N ALA A 67 -6.32 1.24 -13.33
CA ALA A 67 -6.09 2.15 -14.46
C ALA A 67 -4.86 1.71 -15.28
N PRO A 68 -4.96 1.61 -16.62
CA PRO A 68 -3.84 1.17 -17.45
C PRO A 68 -2.80 2.29 -17.62
N PHE A 69 -1.53 1.94 -17.76
CA PHE A 69 -0.51 2.94 -18.10
C PHE A 69 -0.68 3.47 -19.52
N THR A 70 -0.55 4.77 -19.67
CA THR A 70 -0.45 5.42 -20.98
C THR A 70 1.00 5.43 -21.45
N PRO A 71 1.27 5.63 -22.76
CA PRO A 71 2.63 5.76 -23.27
C PRO A 71 3.47 6.84 -22.57
N GLU A 72 2.83 7.92 -22.11
CA GLU A 72 3.49 9.00 -21.38
C GLU A 72 3.91 8.57 -19.96
N ILE A 73 3.07 7.78 -19.29
CA ILE A 73 3.38 7.19 -17.98
C ILE A 73 4.55 6.20 -18.12
N ASP A 74 4.48 5.31 -19.12
CA ASP A 74 5.54 4.34 -19.41
C ASP A 74 6.87 5.05 -19.71
N ALA A 75 6.83 6.12 -20.53
CA ALA A 75 8.01 6.91 -20.85
C ALA A 75 8.61 7.59 -19.60
N ALA A 76 7.77 8.11 -18.71
CA ALA A 76 8.22 8.74 -17.47
C ALA A 76 8.86 7.74 -16.49
N ILE A 77 8.28 6.54 -16.34
CA ILE A 77 8.87 5.45 -15.55
C ILE A 77 10.21 5.03 -16.15
N ALA A 78 10.25 4.79 -17.47
CA ALA A 78 11.46 4.36 -18.18
C ALA A 78 12.59 5.41 -18.11
N ALA A 79 12.25 6.70 -18.08
CA ALA A 79 13.23 7.78 -17.95
C ALA A 79 13.97 7.79 -16.61
N SER A 80 13.52 7.02 -15.60
CA SER A 80 14.14 6.91 -14.26
C SER A 80 14.40 8.26 -13.58
N CYS A 81 13.71 9.32 -14.01
CA CYS A 81 13.73 10.64 -13.35
C CYS A 81 12.99 10.61 -12.00
N GLY A 82 12.28 9.51 -11.78
CA GLY A 82 11.59 9.23 -10.55
C GLY A 82 10.21 9.86 -10.52
N VAL A 83 9.24 9.02 -10.23
CA VAL A 83 7.83 9.32 -10.42
C VAL A 83 7.02 8.84 -9.24
N ARG A 84 5.86 9.46 -9.06
CA ARG A 84 4.84 9.04 -8.12
C ARG A 84 3.59 8.68 -8.90
N GLN A 85 3.10 7.47 -8.70
CA GLN A 85 1.82 7.00 -9.23
C GLN A 85 0.75 7.22 -8.18
N TRP A 86 -0.20 8.11 -8.44
CA TRP A 86 -1.26 8.50 -7.50
C TRP A 86 -2.59 7.99 -8.00
N HIS A 87 -3.32 7.27 -7.16
CA HIS A 87 -4.61 6.71 -7.57
C HIS A 87 -5.55 6.48 -6.39
N ASN A 88 -6.84 6.32 -6.68
CA ASN A 88 -7.81 5.88 -5.69
C ASN A 88 -7.91 4.36 -5.62
N HIS A 89 -8.24 3.81 -4.45
CA HIS A 89 -8.60 2.41 -4.29
C HIS A 89 -10.12 2.24 -4.21
N PRO A 90 -10.77 1.67 -5.24
CA PRO A 90 -12.21 1.38 -5.19
C PRO A 90 -12.61 0.44 -4.04
N SER A 91 -11.68 -0.43 -3.61
CA SER A 91 -11.87 -1.34 -2.47
C SER A 91 -11.80 -0.65 -1.11
N GLN A 92 -11.49 0.66 -1.07
CA GLN A 92 -11.25 1.46 0.15
C GLN A 92 -10.05 1.01 0.99
N ASP A 93 -9.29 0.04 0.49
CA ASP A 93 -8.19 -0.60 1.19
C ASP A 93 -6.87 0.15 0.96
N SER A 94 -5.83 -0.26 1.68
CA SER A 94 -4.45 0.18 1.47
C SER A 94 -3.85 -0.37 0.16
N LEU A 95 -2.54 -0.22 -0.02
CA LEU A 95 -1.81 -0.69 -1.20
C LEU A 95 -2.05 -2.19 -1.45
N SER A 96 -2.34 -2.52 -2.70
CA SER A 96 -2.57 -3.85 -3.21
C SER A 96 -1.27 -4.48 -3.73
N HIS A 97 -1.34 -5.76 -4.07
CA HIS A 97 -0.24 -6.45 -4.74
C HIS A 97 0.15 -5.81 -6.08
N HIS A 98 -0.80 -5.29 -6.86
CA HIS A 98 -0.51 -4.59 -8.11
C HIS A 98 0.32 -3.33 -7.85
N ASP A 99 0.01 -2.59 -6.79
CA ASP A 99 0.75 -1.37 -6.42
C ASP A 99 2.20 -1.68 -6.09
N TRP A 100 2.44 -2.78 -5.39
CA TRP A 100 3.81 -3.24 -5.14
C TRP A 100 4.53 -3.71 -6.39
N LEU A 101 3.84 -4.39 -7.32
CA LEU A 101 4.42 -4.75 -8.62
C LEU A 101 4.77 -3.49 -9.43
N CYS A 102 3.92 -2.47 -9.41
CA CYS A 102 4.16 -1.17 -10.03
C CYS A 102 5.34 -0.42 -9.38
N ALA A 103 5.42 -0.43 -8.05
CA ALA A 103 6.58 0.09 -7.32
C ALA A 103 7.89 -0.68 -7.64
N GLY A 104 7.77 -1.90 -8.18
CA GLY A 104 8.88 -2.75 -8.60
C GLY A 104 9.47 -2.43 -9.97
N LEU A 105 8.79 -1.60 -10.76
CA LEU A 105 9.23 -1.25 -12.12
C LEU A 105 10.53 -0.44 -12.13
N SER A 106 10.80 0.30 -11.06
CA SER A 106 12.06 1.01 -10.82
C SER A 106 12.18 1.35 -9.34
N ASP A 107 13.42 1.39 -8.83
CA ASP A 107 13.76 1.85 -7.48
C ASP A 107 13.41 3.33 -7.20
N MET A 108 13.02 4.06 -8.25
CA MET A 108 12.62 5.46 -8.21
C MET A 108 11.10 5.66 -8.30
N VAL A 109 10.30 4.59 -8.32
CA VAL A 109 8.83 4.67 -8.30
C VAL A 109 8.33 4.70 -6.86
N GLU A 110 7.48 5.67 -6.56
CA GLU A 110 6.62 5.67 -5.37
C GLU A 110 5.17 5.47 -5.82
N VAL A 111 4.41 4.65 -5.10
CA VAL A 111 2.96 4.52 -5.32
C VAL A 111 2.23 5.16 -4.15
N LEU A 112 1.22 5.96 -4.44
CA LEU A 112 0.35 6.60 -3.48
C LEU A 112 -1.10 6.22 -3.81
N ALA A 113 -1.68 5.40 -2.94
CA ALA A 113 -3.09 5.07 -2.96
C ALA A 113 -3.87 5.95 -1.98
N LEU A 114 -5.09 6.34 -2.33
CA LEU A 114 -6.02 6.99 -1.42
C LEU A 114 -7.42 6.36 -1.46
N ASN A 115 -8.12 6.38 -0.32
CA ASN A 115 -9.51 5.93 -0.24
C ASN A 115 -10.49 7.11 -0.31
N ASP A 116 -11.79 6.85 -0.38
CA ASP A 116 -12.82 7.89 -0.53
C ASP A 116 -12.95 8.80 0.72
N GLN A 117 -12.43 8.36 1.86
CA GLN A 117 -12.33 9.16 3.07
C GLN A 117 -11.20 10.17 2.96
N GLY A 118 -10.20 9.92 2.12
CA GLY A 118 -8.99 10.73 1.94
C GLY A 118 -7.82 10.27 2.81
N SER A 119 -7.84 9.02 3.29
CA SER A 119 -6.66 8.38 3.86
C SER A 119 -5.66 8.09 2.75
N ILE A 120 -4.38 8.21 3.06
CA ILE A 120 -3.26 8.08 2.11
C ILE A 120 -2.38 6.94 2.54
N PHE A 121 -1.95 6.13 1.58
CA PHE A 121 -1.02 5.03 1.74
C PHE A 121 0.08 5.14 0.69
N VAL A 122 1.34 5.11 1.11
CA VAL A 122 2.49 5.31 0.24
C VAL A 122 3.43 4.12 0.33
N GLY A 123 3.81 3.57 -0.82
CA GLY A 123 4.65 2.40 -0.96
C GLY A 123 5.87 2.68 -1.84
N ARG A 124 7.02 2.11 -1.45
CA ARG A 124 8.23 2.11 -2.26
C ARG A 124 9.06 0.86 -2.01
N ILE A 125 9.66 0.30 -3.06
CA ILE A 125 10.67 -0.75 -2.92
C ILE A 125 12.04 -0.10 -2.77
N VAL A 126 12.73 -0.36 -1.64
CA VAL A 126 14.05 0.22 -1.35
C VAL A 126 15.14 -0.58 -2.04
N LYS A 127 14.98 -1.90 -2.06
CA LYS A 127 15.90 -2.81 -2.73
C LYS A 127 15.09 -3.97 -3.29
N TRP A 128 15.32 -4.29 -4.56
CA TRP A 128 14.75 -5.50 -5.14
C TRP A 128 15.39 -6.75 -4.51
N ASP A 129 14.54 -7.68 -4.10
CA ASP A 129 14.89 -9.02 -3.66
C ASP A 129 14.17 -9.98 -4.62
N ASP A 130 14.85 -10.95 -5.23
CA ASP A 130 14.23 -11.83 -6.23
C ASP A 130 13.03 -12.62 -5.65
N ARG A 131 13.04 -12.86 -4.34
CA ARG A 131 11.93 -13.49 -3.62
C ARG A 131 10.71 -12.56 -3.52
N LEU A 132 10.91 -11.25 -3.61
CA LEU A 132 9.84 -10.26 -3.53
C LEU A 132 8.83 -10.50 -4.65
N HIS A 133 9.25 -10.82 -5.88
CA HIS A 133 8.32 -11.05 -6.98
C HIS A 133 7.29 -12.14 -6.66
N GLY A 134 7.75 -13.34 -6.27
CA GLY A 134 6.85 -14.44 -5.93
C GLY A 134 6.02 -14.16 -4.67
N LEU A 135 6.56 -13.39 -3.72
CA LEU A 135 5.82 -12.97 -2.53
C LEU A 135 4.68 -12.02 -2.93
N LEU A 136 4.94 -11.04 -3.80
CA LEU A 136 3.95 -10.08 -4.28
C LEU A 136 2.82 -10.79 -5.03
N GLU A 137 3.12 -11.78 -5.86
CA GLU A 137 2.09 -12.63 -6.50
C GLU A 137 1.25 -13.42 -5.49
N SER A 138 1.82 -13.73 -4.32
CA SER A 138 1.15 -14.47 -3.24
C SER A 138 0.35 -13.56 -2.29
N LEU A 139 0.56 -12.25 -2.32
CA LEU A 139 -0.11 -11.30 -1.42
C LEU A 139 -1.65 -11.36 -1.45
N PRO A 140 -2.35 -11.55 -2.58
CA PRO A 140 -3.81 -11.66 -2.57
C PRO A 140 -4.32 -12.80 -1.70
N ARG A 141 -3.60 -13.93 -1.72
CA ARG A 141 -3.93 -15.08 -0.87
C ARG A 141 -3.64 -14.78 0.59
N LEU A 142 -2.49 -14.19 0.89
CA LEU A 142 -2.14 -13.79 2.26
C LEU A 142 -3.12 -12.77 2.83
N ALA A 143 -3.61 -11.83 2.01
CA ALA A 143 -4.64 -10.87 2.39
C ALA A 143 -5.96 -11.57 2.76
N ALA A 144 -6.41 -12.54 1.95
CA ALA A 144 -7.62 -13.31 2.24
C ALA A 144 -7.48 -14.17 3.52
N ASP A 145 -6.31 -14.80 3.72
CA ASP A 145 -6.02 -15.58 4.93
C ASP A 145 -6.00 -14.67 6.18
N LEU A 146 -5.42 -13.47 6.05
CA LEU A 146 -5.41 -12.45 7.10
C LEU A 146 -6.82 -11.92 7.41
N GLU A 147 -7.64 -11.66 6.39
CA GLU A 147 -9.02 -11.22 6.56
C GLU A 147 -9.82 -12.24 7.36
N MET A 148 -9.73 -13.53 7.02
CA MET A 148 -10.38 -14.61 7.78
C MET A 148 -9.87 -14.68 9.23
N HIS A 149 -8.56 -14.51 9.44
CA HIS A 149 -7.97 -14.50 10.78
C HIS A 149 -8.49 -13.34 11.63
N VAL A 150 -8.45 -12.12 11.09
CA VAL A 150 -8.91 -10.89 11.75
C VAL A 150 -10.41 -10.95 12.05
N ASP A 151 -11.20 -11.52 11.15
CA ASP A 151 -12.62 -11.80 11.38
C ASP A 151 -12.86 -12.73 12.57
N GLY A 152 -12.02 -13.75 12.75
CA GLY A 152 -12.03 -14.63 13.90
C GLY A 152 -11.71 -13.87 15.19
N LEU A 153 -10.60 -13.10 15.20
CA LEU A 153 -10.20 -12.28 16.34
C LEU A 153 -11.29 -11.30 16.75
N ALA A 154 -11.92 -10.63 15.78
CA ALA A 154 -12.96 -9.65 16.03
C ALA A 154 -14.20 -10.27 16.68
N LYS A 155 -14.61 -11.46 16.24
CA LYS A 155 -15.73 -12.21 16.85
C LYS A 155 -15.40 -12.63 18.27
N ASP A 156 -14.23 -13.21 18.49
CA ASP A 156 -13.81 -13.73 19.79
C ASP A 156 -13.64 -12.62 20.84
N ARG A 157 -13.25 -11.42 20.40
CA ARG A 157 -12.98 -10.27 21.27
C ARG A 157 -14.15 -9.30 21.38
N GLY A 158 -15.28 -9.61 20.77
CA GLY A 158 -16.49 -8.79 20.85
C GLY A 158 -16.34 -7.43 20.18
N PHE A 159 -15.61 -7.35 19.07
CA PHE A 159 -15.48 -6.11 18.32
C PHE A 159 -16.83 -5.67 17.76
N ALA A 160 -17.16 -4.39 17.91
CA ALA A 160 -18.50 -3.90 17.62
C ALA A 160 -18.82 -4.02 16.11
N ALA A 161 -19.99 -4.57 15.79
CA ALA A 161 -20.42 -4.83 14.41
C ALA A 161 -20.38 -3.60 13.49
N ILE A 162 -20.58 -2.41 14.05
CA ILE A 162 -20.50 -1.13 13.33
C ILE A 162 -19.13 -0.86 12.71
N HIS A 163 -18.07 -1.50 13.23
CA HIS A 163 -16.70 -1.34 12.74
C HIS A 163 -16.24 -2.49 11.84
N LEU A 164 -17.01 -3.58 11.68
CA LEU A 164 -16.56 -4.76 10.93
C LEU A 164 -16.31 -4.46 9.44
N VAL A 165 -17.18 -3.69 8.80
CA VAL A 165 -17.02 -3.30 7.38
C VAL A 165 -15.76 -2.44 7.19
N ALA A 166 -15.53 -1.49 8.10
CA ALA A 166 -14.34 -0.64 8.05
C ALA A 166 -13.05 -1.42 8.39
N MET A 167 -13.14 -2.47 9.20
CA MET A 167 -12.00 -3.31 9.58
C MET A 167 -11.53 -4.21 8.42
N ALA A 168 -12.45 -4.71 7.59
CA ALA A 168 -12.08 -5.47 6.39
C ALA A 168 -11.16 -4.63 5.46
N SER A 169 -11.48 -3.34 5.30
CA SER A 169 -10.67 -2.35 4.56
C SER A 169 -9.36 -1.94 5.25
N LEU A 170 -9.05 -2.48 6.44
CA LEU A 170 -7.79 -2.23 7.16
C LEU A 170 -6.88 -3.45 7.21
N THR A 171 -7.32 -4.60 6.67
CA THR A 171 -6.47 -5.78 6.52
C THR A 171 -5.29 -5.52 5.60
N GLY A 172 -5.46 -4.76 4.51
CA GLY A 172 -4.36 -4.30 3.67
C GLY A 172 -3.38 -3.41 4.43
N HIS A 173 -3.84 -2.58 5.37
CA HIS A 173 -2.93 -1.79 6.22
C HIS A 173 -2.05 -2.69 7.12
N MET A 174 -2.63 -3.71 7.74
CA MET A 174 -1.88 -4.69 8.54
C MET A 174 -0.88 -5.47 7.68
N LEU A 175 -1.29 -5.94 6.51
CA LEU A 175 -0.43 -6.69 5.59
C LEU A 175 0.74 -5.82 5.08
N ASN A 176 0.48 -4.57 4.71
CA ASN A 176 1.51 -3.63 4.27
C ASN A 176 2.47 -3.26 5.40
N THR A 177 1.97 -3.18 6.63
CA THR A 177 2.81 -3.01 7.82
C THR A 177 3.73 -4.21 8.03
N ALA A 178 3.19 -5.43 7.98
CA ALA A 178 3.97 -6.66 8.07
C ALA A 178 5.01 -6.77 6.94
N LEU A 179 4.64 -6.38 5.71
CA LEU A 179 5.56 -6.34 4.57
C LEU A 179 6.73 -5.37 4.82
N ALA A 180 6.46 -4.17 5.33
CA ALA A 180 7.52 -3.20 5.68
C ALA A 180 8.42 -3.64 6.85
N ASN A 181 7.90 -4.51 7.73
CA ASN A 181 8.66 -5.09 8.84
C ASN A 181 9.51 -6.31 8.42
N THR A 182 9.21 -6.95 7.30
CA THR A 182 9.87 -8.20 6.87
C THR A 182 10.72 -8.04 5.61
N MET A 183 10.34 -7.13 4.71
CA MET A 183 10.94 -6.96 3.39
C MET A 183 11.63 -5.59 3.24
N PRO A 184 12.54 -5.44 2.25
CA PRO A 184 13.20 -4.17 1.94
C PRO A 184 12.26 -3.19 1.19
N VAL A 185 11.07 -2.96 1.76
CA VAL A 185 10.08 -2.01 1.29
C VAL A 185 9.84 -0.93 2.33
N ARG A 186 9.25 0.18 1.90
CA ARG A 186 8.83 1.27 2.76
C ARG A 186 7.36 1.53 2.58
N TYR A 187 6.71 1.68 3.71
CA TYR A 187 5.28 1.91 3.80
C TYR A 187 5.03 3.10 4.73
N ALA A 188 4.24 4.06 4.26
CA ALA A 188 3.84 5.22 5.04
C ALA A 188 2.34 5.48 4.89
N TYR A 189 1.72 6.10 5.88
CA TYR A 189 0.28 6.30 5.88
C TYR A 189 -0.17 7.56 6.61
N ALA A 190 -1.26 8.17 6.15
CA ALA A 190 -2.02 9.20 6.85
C ALA A 190 -3.48 8.80 6.86
N LEU A 191 -4.04 8.55 8.05
CA LEU A 191 -5.43 8.12 8.18
C LEU A 191 -6.33 9.30 8.50
N GLN A 192 -7.52 9.30 7.90
CA GLN A 192 -8.58 10.21 8.26
C GLN A 192 -9.32 9.72 9.51
N ASN A 193 -10.08 10.63 10.14
CA ASN A 193 -10.70 10.41 11.45
C ASN A 193 -11.59 9.15 11.55
N ALA A 194 -12.17 8.66 10.45
CA ALA A 194 -12.98 7.45 10.46
C ALA A 194 -12.10 6.19 10.57
N ASP A 195 -11.11 6.06 9.70
CA ASP A 195 -10.17 4.93 9.69
C ASP A 195 -9.34 4.91 10.98
N GLN A 196 -8.90 6.09 11.45
CA GLN A 196 -8.19 6.21 12.72
C GLN A 196 -9.01 5.70 13.91
N ARG A 197 -10.33 5.99 13.95
CA ARG A 197 -11.21 5.48 15.01
C ARG A 197 -11.33 3.97 14.97
N THR A 198 -11.46 3.39 13.78
CA THR A 198 -11.52 1.93 13.61
C THR A 198 -10.23 1.27 14.04
N ILE A 199 -9.06 1.82 13.67
CA ILE A 199 -7.76 1.30 14.14
C ILE A 199 -7.65 1.39 15.66
N VAL A 200 -7.97 2.53 16.27
CA VAL A 200 -7.89 2.69 17.73
C VAL A 200 -8.80 1.68 18.45
N ALA A 201 -10.01 1.47 17.94
CA ALA A 201 -10.94 0.50 18.53
C ALA A 201 -10.44 -0.94 18.39
N ALA A 202 -9.87 -1.30 17.24
CA ALA A 202 -9.32 -2.64 17.00
C ALA A 202 -8.04 -2.88 17.81
N ASP A 203 -7.19 -1.85 17.95
CA ASP A 203 -5.94 -1.89 18.72
C ASP A 203 -6.19 -2.04 20.23
N ALA A 204 -7.25 -1.41 20.76
CA ALA A 204 -7.69 -1.59 22.14
C ALA A 204 -8.07 -3.05 22.47
N LEU A 205 -8.37 -3.87 21.45
CA LEU A 205 -8.61 -5.31 21.56
C LEU A 205 -7.43 -6.14 21.03
N SER A 206 -6.27 -5.53 20.78
CA SER A 206 -5.07 -6.18 20.24
C SER A 206 -5.26 -6.84 18.87
N ILE A 207 -6.34 -6.53 18.13
CA ILE A 207 -6.62 -7.14 16.82
C ILE A 207 -5.57 -6.71 15.79
N ILE A 208 -5.17 -5.43 15.82
CA ILE A 208 -4.14 -4.90 14.91
C ILE A 208 -2.80 -5.61 15.13
N ALA A 209 -2.33 -5.65 16.37
CA ALA A 209 -1.05 -6.26 16.71
C ALA A 209 -1.00 -7.75 16.33
N ASP A 210 -2.07 -8.50 16.60
CA ASP A 210 -2.11 -9.94 16.29
C ASP A 210 -2.27 -10.21 14.79
N GLY A 211 -3.05 -9.39 14.08
CA GLY A 211 -3.15 -9.46 12.62
C GLY A 211 -1.82 -9.18 11.93
N ILE A 212 -1.06 -8.18 12.41
CA ILE A 212 0.30 -7.91 11.92
C ILE A 212 1.22 -9.09 12.22
N ALA A 213 1.21 -9.62 13.44
CA ALA A 213 2.06 -10.75 13.81
C ALA A 213 1.76 -12.01 12.96
N PHE A 214 0.47 -12.28 12.71
CA PHE A 214 0.05 -13.35 11.80
C PHE A 214 0.60 -13.14 10.39
N ALA A 215 0.46 -11.92 9.84
CA ALA A 215 0.94 -11.60 8.50
C ALA A 215 2.47 -11.67 8.41
N GLU A 216 3.21 -11.20 9.41
CA GLU A 216 4.67 -11.30 9.47
C GLU A 216 5.13 -12.75 9.48
N GLN A 217 4.47 -13.60 10.28
CA GLN A 217 4.76 -15.03 10.32
C GLN A 217 4.50 -15.67 8.95
N ALA A 218 3.34 -15.39 8.33
CA ALA A 218 3.00 -15.98 7.03
C ALA A 218 3.97 -15.53 5.92
N ILE A 219 4.42 -14.28 5.94
CA ILE A 219 5.46 -13.78 5.03
C ILE A 219 6.78 -14.51 5.28
N GLN A 220 7.21 -14.64 6.55
CA GLN A 220 8.45 -15.33 6.89
C GLN A 220 8.42 -16.80 6.47
N GLU A 221 7.32 -17.52 6.73
CA GLU A 221 7.13 -18.91 6.29
C GLU A 221 7.21 -19.04 4.76
N TRP A 222 6.64 -18.08 4.04
CA TRP A 222 6.75 -18.02 2.58
C TRP A 222 8.22 -17.84 2.16
N LEU A 223 8.95 -16.91 2.78
CA LEU A 223 10.35 -16.63 2.47
C LEU A 223 11.25 -17.83 2.77
N ASP A 224 11.01 -18.54 3.88
CA ASP A 224 11.80 -19.71 4.28
C ASP A 224 11.59 -20.88 3.30
N LYS A 225 10.35 -21.09 2.85
CA LYS A 225 10.01 -22.12 1.86
C LYS A 225 10.64 -21.87 0.48
N HIS A 226 10.85 -20.61 0.13
CA HIS A 226 11.41 -20.18 -1.16
C HIS A 226 12.83 -19.61 -1.01
N ALA A 227 13.50 -19.90 0.10
CA ALA A 227 14.91 -19.60 0.24
C ALA A 227 15.69 -20.37 -0.83
N PRO A 228 16.70 -19.74 -1.47
CA PRO A 228 17.58 -20.48 -2.37
C PRO A 228 18.16 -21.67 -1.60
N ALA A 229 18.24 -22.83 -2.26
CA ALA A 229 18.90 -24.00 -1.68
C ALA A 229 20.28 -23.55 -1.24
N SER A 230 20.59 -23.69 0.06
CA SER A 230 21.93 -23.48 0.56
C SER A 230 22.86 -24.38 -0.24
N ASP A 231 23.72 -23.80 -1.07
CA ASP A 231 24.90 -24.46 -1.62
C ASP A 231 25.80 -24.82 -0.43
N ALA A 232 25.44 -25.89 0.28
CA ALA A 232 26.34 -26.55 1.18
C ALA A 232 27.37 -27.23 0.29
N GLU A 233 28.50 -26.55 0.04
CA GLU A 233 29.70 -27.23 -0.42
C GLU A 233 29.97 -28.39 0.55
N PRO A 234 30.01 -29.64 0.09
CA PRO A 234 30.43 -30.74 0.94
C PRO A 234 31.88 -30.49 1.35
N LEU A 235 32.09 -30.46 2.67
CA LEU A 235 33.40 -30.44 3.32
C LEU A 235 34.34 -31.54 2.80
#